data_AF-A0A2V6TI49-F1
#
_entry.id   AF-A0A2V6TI49-F1
#
_cell.length_a   1.000
_cell.length_b   1.000
_cell.length_c   1.000
_cell.angle_alpha   90.00
_cell.angle_beta   90.00
_cell.angle_gamma   90.00
#
_symmetry.space_group_name_H-M   'P 1'
#
loop_
_entity.id
_entity.type
_entity.pdbx_description
1 polymer ?
#
loop_
_entity_poly.entity_id
_entity_poly.type
_entity_poly.pdbx_seq_one_letter_code
_entity_poly.pdbx_strand_id
1 'polypeptide(L)'
;GSVPGKLGAKMIVLADGTSFGTVGGAGLEEKVKALGRQCIADRAGRTVRFDLACFRPGGLDSLCGGSVEIFVEYAGARPHMLVCGGGHVGLEVARLCDQLEYAYSVLDDRPQYASAERFPNAQRRFVASPEDFFRRECGVFQDGSG
;
A
#
# COMPACT_ATOMS: atom_id res chain seq x y z
N GLY A 1 11.74 26.69 16.10
CA GLY A 1 10.79 27.83 15.95
C GLY A 1 9.43 27.42 16.48
N SER A 2 8.47 28.35 16.54
CA SER A 2 7.10 28.06 16.98
C SER A 2 6.32 27.36 15.86
N VAL A 3 5.62 26.27 16.18
CA VAL A 3 4.79 25.49 15.25
C VAL A 3 3.44 25.14 15.93
N PRO A 4 2.32 25.07 15.19
CA PRO A 4 0.98 24.88 15.77
C PRO A 4 0.70 23.45 16.26
N GLY A 5 1.62 22.49 16.05
CA GLY A 5 1.48 21.09 16.45
C GLY A 5 2.60 20.62 17.38
N LYS A 6 2.32 19.62 18.22
CA LYS A 6 3.35 18.95 19.03
C LYS A 6 4.14 17.97 18.16
N LEU A 7 5.41 17.76 18.49
CA LEU A 7 6.20 16.67 17.91
C LEU A 7 5.43 15.34 18.10
N GLY A 8 5.34 14.56 17.03
CA GLY A 8 4.63 13.27 17.06
C GLY A 8 3.12 13.36 16.82
N ALA A 9 2.57 14.55 16.55
CA ALA A 9 1.21 14.68 16.03
C ALA A 9 1.06 13.90 14.71
N LYS A 10 -0.05 13.18 14.55
CA LYS A 10 -0.30 12.29 13.40
C LYS A 10 -1.65 12.59 12.77
N MET A 11 -1.69 12.42 11.46
CA MET A 11 -2.91 12.47 10.66
C MET A 11 -2.94 11.25 9.73
N ILE A 12 -4.10 10.62 9.60
CA ILE A 12 -4.40 9.61 8.59
C ILE A 12 -5.20 10.29 7.49
N VAL A 13 -4.86 10.03 6.24
CA VAL A 13 -5.55 10.55 5.05
C VAL A 13 -5.99 9.36 4.22
N LEU A 14 -7.28 9.26 3.92
CA LEU A 14 -7.86 8.24 3.05
C LEU A 14 -7.93 8.71 1.59
N ALA A 15 -8.05 7.76 0.67
CA ALA A 15 -8.11 8.03 -0.76
C ALA A 15 -9.33 8.87 -1.18
N ASP A 16 -10.43 8.79 -0.42
CA ASP A 16 -11.65 9.59 -0.61
C ASP A 16 -11.53 11.03 -0.09
N GLY A 17 -10.40 11.38 0.54
CA GLY A 17 -10.15 12.69 1.15
C GLY A 17 -10.56 12.79 2.62
N THR A 18 -11.19 11.77 3.19
CA THR A 18 -11.47 11.70 4.63
C THR A 18 -10.16 11.67 5.41
N SER A 19 -10.10 12.39 6.54
CA SER A 19 -8.90 12.43 7.39
C SER A 19 -9.22 12.31 8.87
N PHE A 20 -8.33 11.66 9.62
CA PHE A 20 -8.42 11.47 11.07
C PHE A 20 -7.16 12.00 11.76
N GLY A 21 -7.32 12.66 12.91
CA GLY A 21 -6.21 13.30 13.61
C GLY A 21 -5.80 14.64 12.97
N THR A 22 -4.72 15.23 13.50
CA THR A 22 -4.22 16.55 13.10
C THR A 22 -2.70 16.58 13.21
N VAL A 23 -2.05 17.30 12.31
CA VAL A 23 -0.61 17.67 12.40
C VAL A 23 -0.41 19.09 12.94
N GLY A 24 -1.52 19.81 13.22
CA GLY A 24 -1.58 21.18 13.71
C GLY A 24 -1.69 22.25 12.60
N GLY A 25 -2.54 23.25 12.81
CA GLY A 25 -2.64 24.46 11.99
C GLY A 25 -3.38 24.29 10.65
N ALA A 26 -4.48 25.02 10.47
CA ALA A 26 -5.41 24.85 9.34
C ALA A 26 -4.75 24.88 7.94
N GLY A 27 -3.85 25.83 7.68
CA GLY A 27 -3.17 25.92 6.38
C GLY A 27 -2.19 24.78 6.12
N LEU A 28 -1.50 24.30 7.16
CA LEU A 28 -0.55 23.18 7.05
C LEU A 28 -1.29 21.88 6.79
N GLU A 29 -2.42 21.67 7.50
CA GLU A 29 -3.24 20.47 7.35
C GLU A 29 -3.72 20.26 5.92
N GLU A 30 -4.19 21.30 5.24
CA GLU A 30 -4.65 21.17 3.85
C GLU A 30 -3.52 20.78 2.90
N LYS A 31 -2.31 21.34 3.09
CA LYS A 31 -1.13 20.92 2.30
C LYS A 31 -0.74 19.47 2.60
N VAL A 32 -0.80 19.05 3.87
CA VAL A 32 -0.48 17.66 4.27
C VAL A 32 -1.52 16.67 3.76
N LYS A 33 -2.81 17.02 3.74
CA LYS A 33 -3.87 16.19 3.11
C LYS A 33 -3.66 16.05 1.61
N ALA A 34 -3.27 17.13 0.92
CA ALA A 34 -2.94 17.07 -0.49
C ALA A 34 -1.72 16.18 -0.75
N LEU A 35 -0.67 16.34 0.07
CA LEU A 35 0.53 15.50 0.02
C LEU A 35 0.22 14.02 0.28
N GLY A 36 -0.65 13.73 1.25
CA GLY A 36 -1.12 12.37 1.55
C GLY A 36 -1.82 11.72 0.34
N ARG A 37 -2.72 12.46 -0.32
CA ARG A 37 -3.38 11.99 -1.55
C ARG A 37 -2.40 11.73 -2.69
N GLN A 38 -1.37 12.56 -2.84
CA GLN A 38 -0.29 12.32 -3.81
C GLN A 38 0.50 11.05 -3.46
N CYS A 39 0.86 10.84 -2.19
CA CYS A 39 1.57 9.64 -1.76
C CYS A 39 0.74 8.35 -1.99
N ILE A 40 -0.59 8.45 -1.85
CA ILE A 40 -1.52 7.35 -2.20
C ILE A 40 -1.48 7.05 -3.70
N ALA A 41 -1.56 8.08 -4.54
CA ALA A 41 -1.52 7.92 -6.00
C ALA A 41 -0.17 7.34 -6.47
N ASP A 42 0.93 7.83 -5.90
CA ASP A 42 2.28 7.41 -6.24
C ASP A 42 2.68 6.07 -5.60
N ARG A 43 1.86 5.56 -4.66
CA ARG A 43 2.15 4.37 -3.83
C ARG A 43 3.51 4.45 -3.12
N ALA A 44 3.89 5.66 -2.71
CA ALA A 44 5.20 5.92 -2.14
C ALA A 44 5.15 7.06 -1.10
N GLY A 45 5.76 6.80 0.06
CA GLY A 45 5.95 7.81 1.11
C GLY A 45 7.06 8.82 0.79
N ARG A 46 7.08 9.93 1.53
CA ARG A 46 8.14 10.95 1.44
C ARG A 46 8.19 11.85 2.66
N THR A 47 9.33 12.52 2.84
CA THR A 47 9.52 13.55 3.86
C THR A 47 9.51 14.93 3.20
N VAL A 48 8.71 15.85 3.71
CA VAL A 48 8.63 17.23 3.22
C VAL A 48 8.78 18.21 4.37
N ARG A 49 9.63 19.22 4.17
CA ARG A 49 9.78 20.34 5.09
C ARG A 49 8.89 21.50 4.66
N PHE A 50 8.08 22.00 5.59
CA PHE A 50 7.27 23.19 5.41
C PHE A 50 7.85 24.35 6.22
N ASP A 51 8.04 25.49 5.58
CA ASP A 51 8.31 26.75 6.27
C ASP A 51 6.97 27.43 6.61
N LEU A 52 6.77 27.74 7.89
CA LEU A 52 5.55 28.38 8.38
C LEU A 52 5.66 29.90 8.42
N ALA A 53 6.86 30.46 8.20
CA ALA A 53 7.06 31.89 8.17
C ALA A 53 6.45 32.51 6.89
N CYS A 54 5.34 33.23 7.04
CA CYS A 54 4.63 33.90 5.93
C CYS A 54 5.48 34.96 5.18
N PHE A 55 6.54 35.47 5.79
CA PHE A 55 7.46 36.46 5.22
C PHE A 55 8.55 35.84 4.31
N ARG A 56 8.55 34.53 4.07
CA ARG A 56 9.45 33.85 3.13
C ARG A 56 8.69 33.40 1.87
N PRO A 57 9.31 33.45 0.68
CA PRO A 57 8.72 32.90 -0.53
C PRO A 57 8.33 31.42 -0.34
N GLY A 58 7.05 31.08 -0.55
CA GLY A 58 6.51 29.73 -0.38
C GLY A 58 6.10 29.34 1.05
N GLY A 59 6.27 30.25 2.01
CA GLY A 59 5.80 30.09 3.39
C GLY A 59 4.27 29.94 3.46
N LEU A 60 3.78 29.24 4.48
CA LEU A 60 2.35 29.21 4.77
C LEU A 60 1.88 30.56 5.34
N ASP A 61 0.61 30.93 5.08
CA ASP A 61 -0.08 32.04 5.75
C ASP A 61 -0.34 31.69 7.22
N SER A 62 0.74 31.64 7.98
CA SER A 62 0.79 31.29 9.38
C SER A 62 1.59 32.36 10.12
N LEU A 63 1.07 32.77 11.28
CA LEU A 63 1.76 33.70 12.18
C LEU A 63 2.94 33.01 12.91
N CYS A 64 3.12 31.70 12.73
CA CYS A 64 4.14 30.91 13.39
C CYS A 64 5.46 30.99 12.62
N GLY A 65 6.50 31.64 13.17
CA GLY A 65 7.81 31.78 12.51
C GLY A 65 8.72 30.53 12.52
N GLY A 66 8.15 29.32 12.49
CA GLY A 66 8.89 28.05 12.57
C GLY A 66 8.94 27.28 11.25
N SER A 67 9.60 26.12 11.26
CA SER A 67 9.53 25.13 10.18
C SER A 67 9.19 23.77 10.76
N VAL A 68 8.43 22.97 10.03
CA VAL A 68 8.06 21.61 10.43
C VAL A 68 8.48 20.62 9.34
N GLU A 69 8.90 19.44 9.74
CA GLU A 69 9.15 18.33 8.84
C GLU A 69 8.04 17.31 9.01
N ILE A 70 7.41 16.92 7.90
CA ILE A 70 6.33 15.95 7.86
C ILE A 70 6.82 14.73 7.09
N PHE A 71 6.88 13.59 7.77
CA PHE A 71 7.04 12.30 7.15
C PHE A 71 5.68 11.72 6.81
N VAL A 72 5.46 11.40 5.54
CA VAL A 72 4.26 10.73 5.04
C VAL A 72 4.62 9.32 4.63
N GLU A 73 3.98 8.35 5.28
CA GLU A 73 4.07 6.93 4.93
C GLU A 73 2.87 6.54 4.08
N TYR A 74 3.11 5.82 2.97
CA TYR A 74 2.04 5.19 2.21
C TYR A 74 1.70 3.82 2.81
N ALA A 75 0.53 3.71 3.42
CA ALA A 75 -0.01 2.44 3.91
C ALA A 75 -0.87 1.79 2.81
N GLY A 76 -0.24 0.96 1.97
CA GLY A 76 -0.91 0.22 0.90
C GLY A 76 -1.73 -0.98 1.41
N ALA A 77 -2.64 -1.48 0.56
CA ALA A 77 -3.32 -2.74 0.83
C ALA A 77 -2.32 -3.90 0.83
N ARG A 78 -2.53 -4.89 1.71
CA ARG A 78 -1.75 -6.14 1.67
C ARG A 78 -1.98 -6.81 0.30
N PRO A 79 -0.91 -7.15 -0.43
CA PRO A 79 -1.06 -7.78 -1.74
C PRO A 79 -1.73 -9.16 -1.60
N HIS A 80 -2.51 -9.53 -2.60
CA HIS A 80 -2.99 -10.90 -2.74
C HIS A 80 -1.87 -11.77 -3.32
N MET A 81 -1.52 -12.86 -2.65
CA MET A 81 -0.43 -13.76 -3.05
C MET A 81 -0.95 -14.86 -3.98
N LEU A 82 -0.27 -15.10 -5.11
CA LEU A 82 -0.49 -16.29 -5.93
C LEU A 82 0.62 -17.30 -5.64
N VAL A 83 0.25 -18.43 -5.03
CA VAL A 83 1.17 -19.55 -4.78
C VAL A 83 1.18 -20.47 -6.00
N CYS A 84 2.23 -20.38 -6.81
CA CYS A 84 2.43 -21.25 -7.98
C CYS A 84 3.13 -22.55 -7.56
N GLY A 85 2.41 -23.66 -7.65
CA GLY A 85 2.84 -24.97 -7.19
C GLY A 85 2.29 -25.29 -5.81
N GLY A 86 1.36 -26.22 -5.73
CA GLY A 86 0.70 -26.64 -4.51
C GLY A 86 1.44 -27.73 -3.74
N GLY A 87 2.72 -27.99 -4.05
CA GLY A 87 3.58 -29.00 -3.42
C GLY A 87 3.86 -28.77 -1.92
N HIS A 88 4.78 -29.54 -1.34
CA HIS A 88 5.15 -29.40 0.09
C HIS A 88 5.56 -27.96 0.42
N VAL A 89 6.39 -27.35 -0.42
CA VAL A 89 6.82 -25.95 -0.26
C VAL A 89 5.64 -24.99 -0.37
N GLY A 90 4.80 -25.13 -1.39
CA GLY A 90 3.63 -24.26 -1.58
C GLY A 90 2.63 -24.32 -0.41
N LEU A 91 2.47 -25.49 0.22
CA LEU A 91 1.66 -25.64 1.42
C LEU A 91 2.23 -24.85 2.61
N GLU A 92 3.55 -24.90 2.83
CA GLU A 92 4.16 -24.11 3.91
C GLU A 92 4.11 -22.61 3.62
N VAL A 93 4.27 -22.20 2.36
CA VAL A 93 4.08 -20.79 1.96
C VAL A 93 2.64 -20.34 2.23
N ALA A 94 1.64 -21.15 1.90
CA ALA A 94 0.24 -20.86 2.17
C ALA A 94 -0.05 -20.73 3.68
N ARG A 95 0.58 -21.57 4.52
CA ARG A 95 0.47 -21.45 5.99
C ARG A 95 1.08 -20.16 6.52
N LEU A 96 2.19 -19.70 5.94
CA LEU A 96 2.75 -18.39 6.28
C LEU A 96 1.81 -17.26 5.84
N CYS A 97 1.17 -17.37 4.68
CA CYS A 97 0.13 -16.43 4.26
C CYS A 97 -1.01 -16.37 5.28
N ASP A 98 -1.49 -17.52 5.77
CA ASP A 98 -2.52 -17.58 6.82
C ASP A 98 -2.06 -16.89 8.12
N GLN A 99 -0.86 -17.20 8.61
CA GLN A 99 -0.31 -16.63 9.85
C GLN A 99 -0.08 -15.13 9.77
N LEU A 100 0.35 -14.64 8.61
CA LEU A 100 0.60 -13.23 8.35
C LEU A 100 -0.65 -12.49 7.84
N GLU A 101 -1.79 -13.19 7.76
CA GLU A 101 -3.07 -12.67 7.28
C GLU A 101 -2.95 -12.02 5.87
N TYR A 102 -2.21 -12.67 4.99
CA TYR A 102 -2.17 -12.37 3.55
C TYR A 102 -3.23 -13.21 2.85
N ALA A 103 -4.12 -12.54 2.11
CA ALA A 103 -4.99 -13.22 1.17
C ALA A 103 -4.16 -13.94 0.11
N TYR A 104 -4.54 -15.18 -0.23
CA TYR A 104 -3.84 -15.95 -1.25
C TYR A 104 -4.76 -16.83 -2.09
N SER A 105 -4.25 -17.22 -3.24
CA SER A 105 -4.79 -18.27 -4.10
C SER A 105 -3.67 -19.23 -4.50
N VAL A 106 -4.03 -20.46 -4.86
CA VAL A 106 -3.06 -21.48 -5.29
C VAL A 106 -3.32 -21.88 -6.74
N LEU A 107 -2.24 -22.10 -7.49
CA LEU A 107 -2.24 -22.60 -8.86
C LEU A 107 -1.37 -23.86 -8.93
N ASP A 108 -1.93 -24.97 -9.38
CA ASP A 108 -1.17 -26.18 -9.70
C ASP A 108 -1.88 -26.90 -10.86
N ASP A 109 -1.14 -27.55 -11.75
CA ASP A 109 -1.72 -28.29 -12.87
C ASP A 109 -2.33 -29.63 -12.43
N ARG A 110 -2.01 -30.09 -11.22
CA ARG A 110 -2.52 -31.33 -10.64
C ARG A 110 -3.66 -31.03 -9.66
N PRO A 111 -4.89 -31.53 -9.89
CA PRO A 111 -6.07 -31.23 -9.08
C PRO A 111 -5.89 -31.46 -7.57
N GLN A 112 -5.19 -32.53 -7.18
CA GLN A 112 -4.93 -32.87 -5.79
C GLN A 112 -3.98 -31.90 -5.08
N TYR A 113 -3.20 -31.12 -5.83
CA TYR A 113 -2.31 -30.09 -5.33
C TYR A 113 -2.97 -28.71 -5.30
N ALA A 114 -4.20 -28.55 -5.80
CA ALA A 114 -4.97 -27.32 -5.67
C ALA A 114 -6.37 -27.61 -5.07
N SER A 115 -6.43 -28.46 -4.05
CA SER A 115 -7.68 -28.90 -3.43
C SER A 115 -8.08 -28.03 -2.23
N ALA A 116 -9.39 -28.00 -1.93
CA ALA A 116 -9.91 -27.30 -0.75
C ALA A 116 -9.49 -27.96 0.57
N GLU A 117 -9.31 -29.28 0.57
CA GLU A 117 -8.80 -30.03 1.72
C GLU A 117 -7.38 -29.57 2.09
N ARG A 118 -6.54 -29.33 1.08
CA ARG A 118 -5.15 -28.92 1.28
C ARG A 118 -5.00 -27.42 1.50
N PHE A 119 -5.82 -26.61 0.84
CA PHE A 119 -5.79 -25.15 0.90
C PHE A 119 -7.18 -24.61 1.28
N PRO A 120 -7.63 -24.82 2.53
CA PRO A 120 -8.97 -24.44 2.97
C PRO A 120 -9.17 -22.91 2.98
N ASN A 121 -8.11 -22.16 3.28
CA ASN A 121 -8.16 -20.70 3.39
C ASN A 121 -7.83 -19.96 2.07
N ALA A 122 -7.46 -20.68 1.01
CA ALA A 122 -7.22 -20.07 -0.29
C ALA A 122 -8.52 -19.45 -0.83
N GLN A 123 -8.46 -18.18 -1.24
CA GLN A 123 -9.58 -17.47 -1.85
C GLN A 123 -9.98 -18.12 -3.19
N ARG A 124 -8.99 -18.58 -3.96
CA ARG A 124 -9.18 -19.36 -5.18
C ARG A 124 -8.17 -20.50 -5.28
N ARG A 125 -8.57 -21.54 -6.00
CA ARG A 125 -7.77 -22.73 -6.30
C ARG A 125 -7.88 -22.98 -7.79
N PHE A 126 -6.78 -22.82 -8.51
CA PHE A 126 -6.73 -22.95 -9.95
C PHE A 126 -6.05 -24.26 -10.31
N VAL A 127 -6.74 -25.06 -11.13
CA VAL A 127 -6.19 -26.27 -11.74
C VAL A 127 -5.88 -25.96 -13.19
N ALA A 128 -4.63 -25.56 -13.46
CA ALA A 128 -4.17 -25.18 -14.79
C ALA A 128 -2.65 -25.19 -14.86
N SER A 129 -2.11 -25.29 -16.08
CA SER A 129 -0.70 -24.94 -16.31
C SER A 129 -0.47 -23.44 -16.04
N PRO A 130 0.74 -23.03 -15.64
CA PRO A 130 1.07 -21.61 -15.52
C PRO A 130 0.79 -20.83 -16.81
N GLU A 131 1.14 -21.41 -17.95
CA GLU A 131 0.94 -20.80 -19.28
C GLU A 131 -0.54 -20.52 -19.55
N ASP A 132 -1.43 -21.50 -19.34
CA ASP A 132 -2.86 -21.32 -19.58
C ASP A 132 -3.49 -20.37 -18.58
N PHE A 133 -3.06 -20.40 -17.31
CA PHE A 133 -3.52 -19.47 -16.28
C PHE A 133 -3.20 -18.02 -16.66
N PHE A 134 -1.94 -17.73 -16.97
CA PHE A 134 -1.51 -16.38 -17.30
C PHE A 134 -2.08 -15.89 -18.63
N ARG A 135 -2.24 -16.78 -19.63
CA ARG A 135 -2.92 -16.43 -20.88
C ARG A 135 -4.36 -15.95 -20.64
N ARG A 136 -5.09 -16.60 -19.72
CA ARG A 136 -6.49 -16.27 -19.39
C ARG A 136 -6.61 -15.00 -18.54
N GLU A 137 -5.78 -14.87 -17.50
CA GLU A 137 -5.91 -13.80 -16.48
C GLU A 137 -5.17 -12.51 -16.85
N CYS A 138 -4.06 -12.60 -17.60
CA CYS A 138 -3.24 -11.43 -17.95
C CYS A 138 -3.41 -10.95 -19.40
N GLY A 139 -4.23 -11.64 -20.20
CA GLY A 139 -4.59 -11.23 -21.56
C GLY A 139 -3.48 -11.30 -22.61
N VAL A 140 -2.19 -11.16 -22.26
CA VAL A 140 -1.06 -11.21 -23.21
C VAL A 140 0.25 -11.49 -22.47
N PHE A 141 0.84 -12.69 -22.61
CA PHE A 141 2.30 -12.84 -22.63
C PHE A 141 2.64 -12.95 -24.11
N GLN A 142 3.02 -11.83 -24.73
CA GLN A 142 3.66 -11.87 -26.05
C GLN A 142 5.06 -12.45 -25.83
N ASP A 143 5.15 -13.72 -26.19
CA ASP A 143 6.30 -14.51 -26.53
C ASP A 143 7.48 -13.65 -27.02
N GLY A 144 8.58 -13.72 -26.26
CA GLY A 144 9.84 -13.05 -26.52
C GLY A 144 10.61 -13.65 -27.70
N SER A 145 10.06 -13.51 -28.90
CA SER A 145 10.80 -13.66 -30.16
C SER A 145 10.54 -12.45 -31.06
N GLY A 146 11.51 -11.54 -31.09
CA GLY A 146 11.55 -10.33 -31.91
C GLY A 146 12.68 -9.43 -31.48
#